data_AF-A0A958Y2N2-F1
#
_entry.id   AF-A0A958Y2N2-F1
#
_cell.length_a   1.000
_cell.length_b   1.000
_cell.length_c   1.000
_cell.angle_alpha   90.00
_cell.angle_beta   90.00
_cell.angle_gamma   90.00
#
_symmetry.space_group_name_H-M   'P 1'
#
loop_
_entity.id
_entity.type
_entity.pdbx_description
1 polymer ?
#
loop_
_entity_poly.entity_id
_entity_poly.type
_entity_poly.pdbx_seq_one_letter_code
_entity_poly.pdbx_strand_id
1 'polypeptide(L)'
;DIQENDMIKLLAKELDGEEIKVDGVESEFSLLVSSISDEDAKKQLLGSNKGDSFRFNLYELEEDKEEKYVRKYFLNLSDDDEREVGQNFEVTVMEISRIEPAELNQEFFDKFFGEGEVSSEEEARGKISEQISKFYNGQSEALLFRDMQEKLMEINEMELPEEFLKRWMKATNEKVSDEVIEKEFDKFTKNLQWSLIRSKLVKRFEIEVGNEEVLETLKNRVRSYFGGVAPGMEHIIDSTAARLMEDEKQVEQAYDEVLSDRLYEAMAAEVTVTAKKVSLEEFEAEVAKAREASAAAQSYEEEE
;
A
#
# COMPACT_ATOMS: atom_id res chain seq x y z
N ASP A 1 21.62 -9.52 30.70
CA ASP A 1 22.40 -9.50 29.44
C ASP A 1 21.53 -9.00 28.30
N ILE A 2 22.01 -7.92 27.67
CA ILE A 2 21.40 -7.27 26.51
C ILE A 2 21.70 -8.10 25.25
N GLN A 3 20.76 -8.18 24.31
CA GLN A 3 20.89 -8.88 23.03
C GLN A 3 20.83 -7.92 21.84
N GLU A 4 21.35 -8.36 20.69
CA GLU A 4 21.38 -7.60 19.43
C GLU A 4 20.02 -7.03 18.99
N ASN A 5 18.93 -7.73 19.30
CA ASN A 5 17.57 -7.31 18.91
C ASN A 5 16.81 -6.60 20.04
N ASP A 6 17.47 -6.32 21.17
CA ASP A 6 16.86 -5.56 22.25
C ASP A 6 16.84 -4.07 21.87
N MET A 7 15.75 -3.40 22.23
CA MET A 7 15.70 -1.95 22.27
C MET A 7 16.16 -1.50 23.66
N ILE A 8 17.13 -0.60 23.70
CA ILE A 8 17.67 -0.07 24.96
C ILE A 8 17.36 1.41 25.07
N LYS A 9 16.95 1.84 26.26
CA LYS A 9 16.80 3.26 26.61
C LYS A 9 18.02 3.69 27.40
N LEU A 10 18.70 4.73 26.95
CA LEU A 10 19.93 5.24 27.50
C LEU A 10 19.74 6.66 28.02
N LEU A 11 20.36 6.97 29.15
CA LEU A 11 20.52 8.33 29.67
C LEU A 11 21.95 8.77 29.38
N ALA A 12 22.13 9.84 28.61
CA ALA A 12 23.43 10.43 28.33
C ALA A 12 23.65 11.71 29.12
N LYS A 13 24.84 11.88 29.67
CA LYS A 13 25.30 13.10 30.35
C LYS A 13 26.65 13.53 29.77
N GLU A 14 26.70 14.75 29.27
CA GLU A 14 27.91 15.32 28.68
C GLU A 14 29.06 15.38 29.70
N LEU A 15 30.26 15.01 29.27
CA LEU A 15 31.47 15.03 30.09
C LEU A 15 32.36 16.23 29.76
N ASP A 16 33.00 16.78 30.80
CA ASP A 16 34.16 17.67 30.70
C ASP A 16 35.39 16.94 31.27
N GLY A 17 36.19 16.37 30.36
CA GLY A 17 37.25 15.45 30.73
C GLY A 17 36.70 14.15 31.33
N GLU A 18 36.98 13.91 32.62
CA GLU A 18 36.51 12.72 33.34
C GLU A 18 35.29 13.00 34.23
N GLU A 19 34.84 14.25 34.36
CA GLU A 19 33.73 14.64 35.23
C GLU A 19 32.49 14.99 34.40
N ILE A 20 31.31 14.83 35.00
CA ILE A 20 30.06 15.30 34.39
C ILE A 20 30.12 16.82 34.28
N LYS A 21 29.90 17.34 33.06
CA LYS A 21 29.95 18.77 32.78
C LYS A 21 28.82 19.49 33.52
N VAL A 22 29.18 20.48 34.33
CA VAL A 22 28.21 21.38 34.96
C VAL A 22 27.50 22.17 33.85
N ASP A 23 26.16 22.18 33.89
CA ASP A 23 25.30 22.74 32.82
C ASP A 23 25.49 22.08 31.43
N GLY A 24 26.02 20.85 31.39
CA GLY A 24 26.14 20.04 30.18
C GLY A 24 24.80 19.48 29.69
N VAL A 25 24.81 18.90 28.48
CA VAL A 25 23.63 18.25 27.91
C VAL A 25 23.32 16.95 28.66
N GLU A 26 22.06 16.81 29.09
CA GLU A 26 21.49 15.57 29.63
C GLU A 26 20.26 15.18 28.80
N SER A 27 20.24 13.96 28.28
CA SER A 27 19.18 13.49 27.39
C SER A 27 18.90 12.00 27.55
N GLU A 28 17.65 11.62 27.28
CA GLU A 28 17.26 10.22 27.15
C GLU A 28 16.95 9.90 25.69
N PHE A 29 17.43 8.76 25.20
CA PHE A 29 17.16 8.27 23.86
C PHE A 29 17.06 6.75 23.85
N SER A 30 16.41 6.20 22.81
CA SER A 30 16.29 4.75 22.61
C SER A 30 16.90 4.36 21.28
N LEU A 31 17.55 3.20 21.24
CA LEU A 31 18.05 2.60 20.01
C LEU A 31 17.96 1.08 20.03
N LEU A 32 18.05 0.48 18.86
CA LEU A 32 18.17 -0.96 18.67
C LEU A 32 19.64 -1.35 18.79
N VAL A 33 19.98 -2.37 19.58
CA VAL A 33 21.40 -2.74 19.80
C VAL A 33 22.12 -3.10 18.48
N SER A 34 21.42 -3.70 17.54
CA SER A 34 21.95 -4.04 16.21
C SER A 34 22.21 -2.84 15.30
N SER A 35 21.69 -1.64 15.63
CA SER A 35 22.04 -0.41 14.89
C SER A 35 23.36 0.21 15.34
N ILE A 36 23.92 -0.24 16.47
CA ILE A 36 25.22 0.23 16.97
C ILE A 36 26.34 -0.30 16.07
N SER A 37 27.12 0.62 15.51
CA SER A 37 28.28 0.33 14.66
C SER A 37 29.61 0.39 15.42
N ASP A 38 29.69 1.14 16.52
CA ASP A 38 30.85 1.13 17.41
C ASP A 38 30.95 -0.22 18.14
N GLU A 39 31.88 -1.06 17.70
CA GLU A 39 32.12 -2.40 18.24
C GLU A 39 32.49 -2.41 19.74
N ASP A 40 33.23 -1.41 20.21
CA ASP A 40 33.64 -1.33 21.61
C ASP A 40 32.46 -0.92 22.49
N ALA A 41 31.66 0.06 22.06
CA ALA A 41 30.43 0.45 22.75
C ALA A 41 29.41 -0.69 22.76
N LYS A 42 29.23 -1.34 21.61
CA LYS A 42 28.32 -2.48 21.45
C LYS A 42 28.69 -3.64 22.36
N LYS A 43 29.98 -3.99 22.42
CA LYS A 43 30.47 -5.07 23.30
C LYS A 43 30.26 -4.77 24.78
N GLN A 44 30.47 -3.52 25.19
CA GLN A 44 30.21 -3.09 26.58
C GLN A 44 28.72 -3.19 26.92
N LEU A 45 27.85 -2.72 26.01
CA LEU A 45 26.40 -2.76 26.20
C LEU A 45 25.85 -4.19 26.23
N LEU A 46 26.28 -5.08 25.33
CA LEU A 46 25.83 -6.48 25.30
C LEU A 46 26.11 -7.22 26.63
N GLY A 47 27.24 -6.92 27.28
CA GLY A 47 27.63 -7.49 28.58
C GLY A 47 27.01 -6.81 29.80
N SER A 48 26.18 -5.79 29.61
CA SER A 48 25.69 -4.92 30.68
C SER A 48 24.28 -5.28 31.18
N ASN A 49 23.90 -4.68 32.30
CA ASN A 49 22.58 -4.71 32.89
C ASN A 49 22.03 -3.29 33.09
N LYS A 50 20.73 -3.21 33.38
CA LYS A 50 20.09 -1.95 33.77
C LYS A 50 20.82 -1.32 34.95
N GLY A 51 21.15 -0.03 34.81
CA GLY A 51 21.87 0.77 35.80
C GLY A 51 23.39 0.85 35.56
N ASP A 52 23.95 -0.02 34.71
CA ASP A 52 25.36 0.07 34.35
C ASP A 52 25.62 1.35 33.54
N SER A 53 26.80 1.95 33.75
CA SER A 53 27.21 3.19 33.10
C SER A 53 28.54 3.03 32.40
N PHE A 54 28.65 3.64 31.22
CA PHE A 54 29.80 3.56 30.33
C PHE A 54 30.13 4.94 29.78
N ARG A 55 31.28 5.06 29.11
CA ARG A 55 31.67 6.31 28.45
C ARG A 55 31.78 6.08 26.97
N PHE A 56 30.95 6.77 26.19
CA PHE A 56 30.87 6.62 24.74
C PHE A 56 30.90 7.97 24.05
N ASN A 57 31.33 7.92 22.80
CA ASN A 57 31.09 8.99 21.85
C ASN A 57 29.75 8.75 21.15
N LEU A 58 28.75 9.57 21.44
CA LEU A 58 27.42 9.41 20.83
C LEU A 58 27.41 9.67 19.32
N TYR A 59 28.42 10.38 18.81
CA TYR A 59 28.57 10.67 17.38
C TYR A 59 29.17 9.51 16.59
N GLU A 60 29.73 8.51 17.27
CA GLU A 60 30.32 7.31 16.65
C GLU A 60 29.46 6.05 16.87
N LEU A 61 28.34 6.19 17.61
CA LEU A 61 27.50 5.06 18.01
C LEU A 61 26.86 4.36 16.80
N GLU A 62 26.48 5.12 15.76
CA GLU A 62 25.93 4.60 14.50
C GLU A 62 26.74 5.15 13.31
N GLU A 63 27.00 4.32 12.31
CA GLU A 63 27.65 4.74 11.06
C GLU A 63 26.79 5.73 10.25
N ASP A 64 27.47 6.58 9.47
CA ASP A 64 26.86 7.54 8.52
C ASP A 64 25.83 8.50 9.14
N LYS A 65 25.93 8.82 10.43
CA LYS A 65 25.11 9.85 11.08
C LYS A 65 25.80 11.20 11.10
N GLU A 66 25.16 12.19 10.50
CA GLU A 66 25.58 13.58 10.63
C GLU A 66 25.36 14.10 12.05
N GLU A 67 26.14 15.12 12.45
CA GLU A 67 26.01 15.76 13.76
C GLU A 67 24.56 16.19 14.06
N LYS A 68 23.85 16.71 13.05
CA LYS A 68 22.44 17.12 13.18
C LYS A 68 21.53 15.96 13.59
N TYR A 69 21.78 14.74 13.11
CA TYR A 69 21.02 13.55 13.49
C TYR A 69 21.20 13.27 14.99
N VAL A 70 22.45 13.22 15.45
CA VAL A 70 22.80 12.93 16.84
C VAL A 70 22.22 13.99 17.78
N ARG A 71 22.37 15.28 17.43
CA ARG A 71 21.78 16.39 18.19
C ARG A 71 20.27 16.27 18.36
N LYS A 72 19.57 15.88 17.29
CA LYS A 72 18.11 15.77 17.31
C LYS A 72 17.63 14.51 18.03
N TYR A 73 18.21 13.35 17.72
CA TYR A 73 17.66 12.05 18.11
C TYR A 73 18.28 11.46 19.38
N PHE A 74 19.56 11.77 19.67
CA PHE A 74 20.21 11.28 20.90
C PHE A 74 20.25 12.36 21.97
N LEU A 75 20.43 13.62 21.58
CA LEU A 75 20.53 14.75 22.52
C LEU A 75 19.22 15.52 22.73
N ASN A 76 18.17 15.22 21.95
CA ASN A 76 16.88 15.92 21.98
C ASN A 76 16.98 17.46 21.90
N LEU A 77 17.98 17.96 21.17
CA LEU A 77 18.16 19.38 20.91
C LEU A 77 17.30 19.82 19.72
N SER A 78 16.76 21.04 19.78
CA SER A 78 16.02 21.63 18.68
C SER A 78 16.97 22.10 17.57
N ASP A 79 16.45 22.26 16.35
CA ASP A 79 17.23 22.68 15.18
C ASP A 79 17.86 24.08 15.33
N ASP A 80 17.35 24.91 16.24
CA ASP A 80 17.83 26.26 16.58
C ASP A 80 18.76 26.29 17.80
N ASP A 81 19.07 25.15 18.42
CA ASP A 81 20.00 25.10 19.54
C ASP A 81 21.45 25.14 19.05
N GLU A 82 22.12 26.29 19.23
CA GLU A 82 23.49 26.55 18.80
C GLU A 82 24.55 26.27 19.88
N ARG A 83 24.19 25.60 20.99
CA ARG A 83 25.18 25.31 22.04
C ARG A 83 26.29 24.40 21.53
N GLU A 84 27.50 24.66 21.99
CA GLU A 84 28.63 23.74 21.82
C GLU A 84 28.40 22.51 22.70
N VAL A 85 28.47 21.32 22.07
CA VAL A 85 28.32 20.04 22.74
C VAL A 85 29.60 19.24 22.54
N GLY A 86 30.15 18.71 23.63
CA GLY A 86 31.28 17.80 23.62
C GLY A 86 30.93 16.45 22.97
N GLN A 87 31.96 15.66 22.70
CA GLN A 87 31.78 14.36 22.05
C GLN A 87 31.63 13.21 23.05
N ASN A 88 32.09 13.38 24.30
CA ASN A 88 32.13 12.30 25.29
C ASN A 88 30.95 12.40 26.25
N PHE A 89 30.29 11.28 26.48
CA PHE A 89 29.14 11.19 27.37
C PHE A 89 29.31 10.02 28.33
N GLU A 90 28.89 10.21 29.58
CA GLU A 90 28.55 9.10 30.45
C GLU A 90 27.13 8.63 30.10
N VAL A 91 27.01 7.35 29.79
CA VAL A 91 25.80 6.73 29.27
C VAL A 91 25.35 5.63 30.21
N THR A 92 24.16 5.77 30.77
CA THR A 92 23.57 4.80 31.71
C THR A 92 22.42 4.03 31.05
N VAL A 93 22.40 2.70 31.22
CA VAL A 93 21.31 1.85 30.74
C VAL A 93 20.08 1.99 31.63
N MET A 94 19.01 2.60 31.12
CA MET A 94 17.77 2.88 31.88
C MET A 94 16.73 1.78 31.74
N GLU A 95 16.56 1.26 30.52
CA GLU A 95 15.57 0.22 30.20
C GLU A 95 16.11 -0.70 29.11
N ILE A 96 15.75 -1.98 29.20
CA ILE A 96 16.05 -3.01 28.20
C ILE A 96 14.71 -3.65 27.84
N SER A 97 14.27 -3.45 26.61
CA SER A 97 13.03 -3.99 26.06
C SER A 97 13.35 -5.03 25.01
N ARG A 98 12.91 -6.27 25.24
CA ARG A 98 13.10 -7.38 24.29
C ARG A 98 11.82 -7.64 23.52
N ILE A 99 11.94 -7.74 22.21
CA ILE A 99 10.84 -8.23 21.36
C ILE A 99 10.96 -9.75 21.32
N GLU A 100 10.01 -10.44 21.93
CA GLU A 100 9.90 -11.90 21.84
C GLU A 100 8.70 -12.28 20.97
N PRO A 101 8.80 -13.34 20.14
CA PRO A 101 7.64 -13.88 19.46
C PRO A 101 6.55 -14.20 20.48
N ALA A 102 5.36 -13.66 20.27
CA ALA A 102 4.22 -13.97 21.11
C ALA A 102 3.88 -15.46 21.01
N GLU A 103 3.43 -16.04 22.12
CA GLU A 103 2.89 -17.39 22.10
C GLU A 103 1.64 -17.44 21.21
N LEU A 104 1.53 -18.45 20.35
CA LEU A 104 0.38 -18.67 19.48
C LEU A 104 -0.82 -19.21 20.26
N ASN A 105 -1.36 -18.38 21.14
CA ASN A 105 -2.50 -18.66 22.01
C ASN A 105 -3.74 -17.85 21.57
N GLN A 106 -4.84 -18.02 22.30
CA GLN A 106 -6.10 -17.34 21.95
C GLN A 106 -5.97 -15.81 21.96
N GLU A 107 -5.21 -15.22 22.90
CA GLU A 107 -4.99 -13.78 22.95
C GLU A 107 -4.25 -13.27 21.72
N PHE A 108 -3.26 -14.03 21.22
CA PHE A 108 -2.57 -13.72 19.97
C PHE A 108 -3.52 -13.76 18.77
N PHE A 109 -4.34 -14.82 18.67
CA PHE A 109 -5.28 -14.96 17.54
C PHE A 109 -6.37 -13.89 17.58
N ASP A 110 -6.95 -13.60 18.74
CA ASP A 110 -7.98 -12.58 18.90
C ASP A 110 -7.44 -11.18 18.56
N LYS A 111 -6.19 -10.89 18.92
CA LYS A 111 -5.54 -9.61 18.60
C LYS A 111 -5.29 -9.42 17.10
N PHE A 112 -4.96 -10.49 16.38
CA PHE A 112 -4.62 -10.41 14.96
C PHE A 112 -5.84 -10.56 14.04
N PHE A 113 -6.71 -11.53 14.33
CA PHE A 113 -7.86 -11.88 13.49
C PHE A 113 -9.19 -11.30 13.99
N GLY A 114 -9.27 -10.86 15.24
CA GLY A 114 -10.51 -10.48 15.92
C GLY A 114 -11.00 -11.55 16.89
N GLU A 115 -11.73 -11.13 17.93
CA GLU A 115 -12.21 -12.02 18.99
C GLU A 115 -13.09 -13.15 18.45
N GLY A 116 -12.70 -14.40 18.72
CA GLY A 116 -13.47 -15.60 18.33
C GLY A 116 -13.39 -15.97 16.86
N GLU A 117 -12.58 -15.25 16.06
CA GLU A 117 -12.44 -15.49 14.63
C GLU A 117 -11.53 -16.69 14.32
N VAL A 118 -10.54 -16.96 15.17
CA VAL A 118 -9.56 -18.04 15.03
C VAL A 118 -9.23 -18.61 16.41
N SER A 119 -9.19 -19.94 16.53
CA SER A 119 -8.97 -20.64 17.80
C SER A 119 -7.70 -21.52 17.83
N SER A 120 -7.02 -21.67 16.69
CA SER A 120 -5.84 -22.51 16.59
C SER A 120 -4.88 -22.04 15.50
N GLU A 121 -3.63 -22.51 15.55
CA GLU A 121 -2.64 -22.25 14.50
C GLU A 121 -3.10 -22.80 13.14
N GLU A 122 -3.78 -23.94 13.12
CA GLU A 122 -4.31 -24.53 11.88
C GLU A 122 -5.35 -23.62 11.24
N GLU A 123 -6.29 -23.10 12.03
CA GLU A 123 -7.28 -22.12 11.56
C GLU A 123 -6.63 -20.81 11.13
N ALA A 124 -5.61 -20.33 11.86
CA ALA A 124 -4.85 -19.13 11.49
C ALA A 124 -4.18 -19.30 10.12
N ARG A 125 -3.49 -20.42 9.90
CA ARG A 125 -2.85 -20.74 8.62
C ARG A 125 -3.88 -20.90 7.51
N GLY A 126 -5.03 -21.50 7.80
CA GLY A 126 -6.15 -21.63 6.88
C GLY A 126 -6.66 -20.26 6.42
N LYS A 127 -6.95 -19.34 7.35
CA LYS A 127 -7.39 -17.98 7.03
C LYS A 127 -6.35 -17.18 6.24
N ILE A 128 -5.08 -17.26 6.63
CA ILE A 128 -4.00 -16.61 5.88
C ILE A 128 -3.93 -17.17 4.46
N SER A 129 -3.98 -18.49 4.30
CA SER A 129 -3.97 -19.14 2.99
C SER A 129 -5.18 -18.74 2.14
N GLU A 130 -6.37 -18.62 2.74
CA GLU A 130 -7.58 -18.15 2.05
C GLU A 130 -7.42 -16.70 1.58
N GLN A 131 -6.93 -15.81 2.44
CA GLN A 131 -6.69 -14.41 2.08
C GLN A 131 -5.68 -14.27 0.95
N ILE A 132 -4.55 -14.99 1.04
CA ILE A 132 -3.54 -15.03 -0.01
C ILE A 132 -4.14 -15.58 -1.32
N SER A 133 -4.93 -16.65 -1.24
CA SER A 133 -5.59 -17.23 -2.42
C SER A 133 -6.58 -16.26 -3.06
N LYS A 134 -7.41 -15.57 -2.27
CA LYS A 134 -8.34 -14.54 -2.77
C LYS A 134 -7.59 -13.42 -3.49
N PHE A 135 -6.48 -12.95 -2.91
CA PHE A 135 -5.65 -11.93 -3.53
C PHE A 135 -5.12 -12.36 -4.90
N TYR A 136 -4.52 -13.54 -5.01
CA TYR A 136 -3.97 -14.05 -6.28
C TYR A 136 -5.06 -14.43 -7.28
N ASN A 137 -6.19 -14.96 -6.84
CA ASN A 137 -7.33 -15.27 -7.71
C ASN A 137 -7.85 -13.99 -8.38
N GLY A 138 -8.05 -12.91 -7.61
CA GLY A 138 -8.48 -11.63 -8.20
C GLY A 138 -7.50 -11.08 -9.24
N GLN A 139 -6.19 -11.19 -9.00
CA GLN A 139 -5.19 -10.80 -10.01
C GLN A 139 -5.22 -11.71 -11.25
N SER A 140 -5.40 -13.02 -11.06
CA SER A 140 -5.46 -13.98 -12.16
C SER A 140 -6.72 -13.79 -13.01
N GLU A 141 -7.84 -13.49 -12.39
CA GLU A 141 -9.11 -13.19 -13.04
C GLU A 141 -9.03 -11.89 -13.85
N ALA A 142 -8.41 -10.85 -13.28
CA ALA A 142 -8.17 -9.60 -14.00
C ALA A 142 -7.30 -9.78 -15.25
N LEU A 143 -6.24 -10.60 -15.16
CA LEU A 143 -5.42 -10.96 -16.32
C LEU A 143 -6.23 -11.72 -17.38
N LEU A 144 -7.04 -12.69 -16.96
CA LEU A 144 -7.90 -13.44 -17.87
C LEU A 144 -8.91 -12.53 -18.58
N PHE A 145 -9.57 -11.62 -17.85
CA PHE A 145 -10.50 -10.66 -18.44
C PHE A 145 -9.81 -9.75 -19.47
N ARG A 146 -8.61 -9.25 -19.16
CA ARG A 146 -7.80 -8.46 -20.11
C ARG A 146 -7.51 -9.26 -21.38
N ASP A 147 -7.03 -10.49 -21.24
CA ASP A 147 -6.70 -11.35 -22.38
C ASP A 147 -7.96 -11.65 -23.23
N MET A 148 -9.12 -11.83 -22.59
CA MET A 148 -10.41 -11.98 -23.29
C MET A 148 -10.80 -10.70 -24.05
N GLN A 149 -10.66 -9.53 -23.42
CA GLN A 149 -10.92 -8.24 -24.04
C GLN A 149 -10.00 -8.01 -25.26
N GLU A 150 -8.70 -8.20 -25.10
CA GLU A 150 -7.72 -8.11 -26.19
C GLU A 150 -8.10 -9.07 -27.32
N LYS A 151 -8.42 -10.32 -27.00
CA LYS A 151 -8.78 -11.29 -28.02
C LYS A 151 -10.06 -10.93 -28.77
N LEU A 152 -11.06 -10.40 -28.06
CA LEU A 152 -12.31 -9.95 -28.67
C LEU A 152 -12.08 -8.75 -29.59
N MET A 153 -11.20 -7.81 -29.23
CA MET A 153 -10.83 -6.69 -30.09
C MET A 153 -10.09 -7.18 -31.34
N GLU A 154 -9.14 -8.11 -31.21
CA GLU A 154 -8.39 -8.67 -32.35
C GLU A 154 -9.29 -9.37 -33.37
N ILE A 155 -10.24 -10.20 -32.92
CA ILE A 155 -11.08 -10.99 -33.84
C ILE A 155 -12.25 -10.19 -34.42
N ASN A 156 -12.54 -9.01 -33.86
CA ASN A 156 -13.62 -8.13 -34.31
C ASN A 156 -13.03 -6.78 -34.79
N GLU A 157 -12.13 -6.81 -35.77
CA GLU A 157 -11.63 -5.59 -36.41
C GLU A 157 -12.80 -4.77 -36.98
N MET A 158 -12.76 -3.45 -36.74
CA MET A 158 -13.78 -2.51 -37.18
C MET A 158 -13.16 -1.38 -38.00
N GLU A 159 -13.70 -1.12 -39.18
CA GLU A 159 -13.35 0.06 -39.95
C GLU A 159 -14.10 1.28 -39.38
N LEU A 160 -13.39 2.08 -38.58
CA LEU A 160 -13.93 3.29 -37.97
C LEU A 160 -13.67 4.53 -38.87
N PRO A 161 -14.63 5.46 -39.01
CA PRO A 161 -14.49 6.60 -39.91
C PRO A 161 -13.58 7.68 -39.29
N GLU A 162 -12.27 7.58 -39.52
CA GLU A 162 -11.26 8.39 -38.83
C GLU A 162 -11.49 9.90 -38.92
N GLU A 163 -11.70 10.42 -40.12
CA GLU A 163 -11.95 11.85 -40.37
C GLU A 163 -13.20 12.37 -39.63
N PHE A 164 -14.22 11.53 -39.47
CA PHE A 164 -15.39 11.90 -38.70
C PHE A 164 -15.06 11.93 -37.21
N LEU A 165 -14.38 10.90 -36.70
CA LEU A 165 -14.04 10.77 -35.29
C LEU A 165 -13.09 11.87 -34.81
N LYS A 166 -12.04 12.20 -35.57
CA LYS A 166 -11.12 13.31 -35.26
C LYS A 166 -11.86 14.66 -35.18
N ARG A 167 -12.75 14.93 -36.14
CA ARG A 167 -13.60 16.14 -36.11
C ARG A 167 -14.56 16.14 -34.92
N TRP A 168 -15.10 14.96 -34.57
CA TRP A 168 -15.99 14.81 -33.43
C TRP A 168 -15.25 15.07 -32.12
N MET A 169 -14.05 14.50 -31.92
CA MET A 169 -13.20 14.77 -30.75
C MET A 169 -12.90 16.27 -30.57
N LYS A 170 -12.59 16.97 -31.67
CA LYS A 170 -12.37 18.43 -31.66
C LYS A 170 -13.63 19.22 -31.30
N ALA A 171 -14.80 18.74 -31.72
CA ALA A 171 -16.07 19.38 -31.43
C ALA A 171 -16.54 19.15 -29.98
N THR A 172 -16.17 18.04 -29.36
CA THR A 172 -16.50 17.73 -27.96
C THR A 172 -15.59 18.44 -26.96
N ASN A 173 -14.35 18.77 -27.35
CA ASN A 173 -13.43 19.54 -26.51
C ASN A 173 -12.65 20.57 -27.36
N GLU A 174 -13.19 21.79 -27.45
CA GLU A 174 -12.61 22.87 -28.29
C GLU A 174 -11.18 23.30 -27.85
N LYS A 175 -10.73 22.90 -26.66
CA LYS A 175 -9.40 23.23 -26.14
C LYS A 175 -8.30 22.26 -26.59
N VAL A 176 -8.68 21.10 -27.13
CA VAL A 176 -7.72 20.07 -27.56
C VAL A 176 -7.09 20.47 -28.90
N SER A 177 -5.76 20.41 -28.96
CA SER A 177 -5.02 20.70 -30.18
C SER A 177 -5.04 19.52 -31.16
N ASP A 178 -4.84 19.79 -32.45
CA ASP A 178 -4.77 18.73 -33.46
C ASP A 178 -3.63 17.74 -33.17
N GLU A 179 -2.53 18.19 -32.57
CA GLU A 179 -1.40 17.33 -32.16
C GLU A 179 -1.80 16.35 -31.05
N VAL A 180 -2.61 16.80 -30.07
CA VAL A 180 -3.13 15.93 -29.01
C VAL A 180 -4.13 14.93 -29.58
N ILE A 181 -5.00 15.35 -30.51
CA ILE A 181 -5.94 14.44 -31.17
C ILE A 181 -5.18 13.34 -31.89
N GLU A 182 -4.16 13.66 -32.69
CA GLU A 182 -3.38 12.65 -33.41
C GLU A 182 -2.67 11.67 -32.46
N LYS A 183 -2.16 12.17 -31.32
CA LYS A 183 -1.48 11.33 -30.32
C LYS A 183 -2.44 10.37 -29.62
N GLU A 184 -3.63 10.83 -29.25
CA GLU A 184 -4.62 10.05 -28.50
C GLU A 184 -5.57 9.24 -29.40
N PHE A 185 -5.54 9.46 -30.72
CA PHE A 185 -6.52 8.88 -31.65
C PHE A 185 -6.56 7.35 -31.64
N ASP A 186 -5.40 6.68 -31.63
CA ASP A 186 -5.32 5.21 -31.60
C ASP A 186 -5.92 4.62 -30.31
N LYS A 187 -5.71 5.28 -29.18
CA LYS A 187 -6.29 4.88 -27.91
C LYS A 187 -7.79 5.12 -27.89
N PHE A 188 -8.22 6.27 -28.40
CA PHE A 188 -9.65 6.59 -28.55
C PHE A 188 -10.37 5.54 -29.42
N THR A 189 -9.81 5.15 -30.57
CA THR A 189 -10.42 4.15 -31.45
C THR A 189 -10.48 2.77 -30.81
N LYS A 190 -9.44 2.34 -30.07
CA LYS A 190 -9.46 1.10 -29.28
C LYS A 190 -10.53 1.12 -28.19
N ASN A 191 -10.64 2.21 -27.44
CA ASN A 191 -11.68 2.38 -26.43
C ASN A 191 -13.09 2.37 -27.04
N LEU A 192 -13.27 3.03 -28.19
CA LEU A 192 -14.55 3.02 -28.92
C LEU A 192 -14.90 1.62 -29.42
N GLN A 193 -13.93 0.90 -30.01
CA GLN A 193 -14.12 -0.49 -30.45
C GLN A 193 -14.54 -1.38 -29.28
N TRP A 194 -13.84 -1.31 -28.14
CA TRP A 194 -14.21 -2.05 -26.95
C TRP A 194 -15.61 -1.68 -26.44
N SER A 195 -15.94 -0.39 -26.37
CA SER A 195 -17.26 0.08 -25.95
C SER A 195 -18.39 -0.51 -26.83
N LEU A 196 -18.18 -0.58 -28.14
CA LEU A 196 -19.12 -1.20 -29.07
C LEU A 196 -19.27 -2.71 -28.84
N ILE A 197 -18.16 -3.43 -28.63
CA ILE A 197 -18.16 -4.86 -28.30
C ILE A 197 -18.87 -5.09 -26.97
N ARG A 198 -18.50 -4.36 -25.92
CA ARG A 198 -19.10 -4.38 -24.57
C ARG A 198 -20.61 -4.17 -24.66
N SER A 199 -21.07 -3.14 -25.38
CA SER A 199 -22.51 -2.87 -25.56
C SER A 199 -23.25 -4.03 -26.23
N LYS A 200 -22.62 -4.71 -27.21
CA LYS A 200 -23.21 -5.89 -27.85
C LYS A 200 -23.28 -7.10 -26.91
N LEU A 201 -22.25 -7.32 -26.11
CA LEU A 201 -22.19 -8.43 -25.16
C LEU A 201 -23.18 -8.23 -24.01
N VAL A 202 -23.26 -7.02 -23.43
CA VAL A 202 -24.25 -6.66 -22.40
C VAL A 202 -25.66 -6.95 -22.90
N LYS A 203 -25.99 -6.57 -24.15
CA LYS A 203 -27.28 -6.90 -24.76
C LYS A 203 -27.47 -8.39 -25.01
N ARG A 204 -26.42 -9.10 -25.43
CA ARG A 204 -26.47 -10.54 -25.74
C ARG A 204 -26.72 -11.38 -24.48
N PHE A 205 -26.07 -11.02 -23.38
CA PHE A 205 -26.18 -11.70 -22.09
C PHE A 205 -27.29 -11.14 -21.21
N GLU A 206 -28.05 -10.15 -21.71
CA GLU A 206 -29.15 -9.51 -20.98
C GLU A 206 -28.71 -9.00 -19.60
N ILE A 207 -27.52 -8.40 -19.54
CA ILE A 207 -26.94 -7.92 -18.28
C ILE A 207 -27.62 -6.62 -17.90
N GLU A 208 -28.26 -6.63 -16.75
CA GLU A 208 -28.81 -5.46 -16.09
C GLU A 208 -28.03 -5.20 -14.80
N VAL A 209 -27.94 -3.95 -14.37
CA VAL A 209 -27.30 -3.58 -13.11
C VAL A 209 -28.36 -2.91 -12.23
N GLY A 210 -28.56 -3.46 -11.03
CA GLY A 210 -29.53 -2.92 -10.08
C GLY A 210 -28.97 -1.75 -9.27
N ASN A 211 -29.83 -0.81 -8.88
CA ASN A 211 -29.46 0.29 -7.98
C ASN A 211 -28.89 -0.18 -6.63
N GLU A 212 -29.36 -1.33 -6.13
CA GLU A 212 -28.86 -1.92 -4.88
C GLU A 212 -27.40 -2.34 -5.00
N GLU A 213 -26.99 -2.86 -6.16
CA GLU A 213 -25.61 -3.27 -6.41
C GLU A 213 -24.69 -2.05 -6.54
N VAL A 214 -25.15 -1.01 -7.25
CA VAL A 214 -24.41 0.25 -7.33
C VAL A 214 -24.22 0.86 -5.94
N LEU A 215 -25.27 0.87 -5.11
CA LEU A 215 -25.18 1.34 -3.74
C LEU A 215 -24.20 0.49 -2.92
N GLU A 216 -24.22 -0.83 -3.05
CA GLU A 216 -23.30 -1.71 -2.32
C GLU A 216 -21.85 -1.52 -2.75
N THR A 217 -21.58 -1.33 -4.05
CA THR A 217 -20.25 -0.97 -4.57
C THR A 217 -19.76 0.34 -3.97
N LEU A 218 -20.61 1.37 -3.89
CA LEU A 218 -20.26 2.63 -3.24
C LEU A 218 -20.02 2.46 -1.72
N LYS A 219 -20.81 1.63 -1.02
CA LYS A 219 -20.55 1.29 0.39
C LYS A 219 -19.20 0.60 0.56
N ASN A 220 -18.87 -0.36 -0.30
CA ASN A 220 -17.58 -1.04 -0.29
C ASN A 220 -16.42 -0.06 -0.52
N ARG A 221 -16.58 0.90 -1.44
CA ARG A 221 -15.60 1.97 -1.66
C ARG A 221 -15.39 2.82 -0.40
N VAL A 222 -16.48 3.19 0.29
CA VAL A 222 -16.40 3.92 1.57
C VAL A 222 -15.73 3.08 2.65
N ARG A 223 -16.06 1.79 2.77
CA ARG A 223 -15.41 0.84 3.69
C ARG A 223 -13.90 0.79 3.46
N SER A 224 -13.46 0.76 2.20
CA SER A 224 -12.04 0.76 1.85
C SER A 224 -11.29 2.02 2.34
N TYR A 225 -11.93 3.19 2.41
CA TYR A 225 -11.31 4.38 3.02
C TYR A 225 -10.99 4.23 4.51
N PHE A 226 -11.66 3.30 5.20
CA PHE A 226 -11.43 2.99 6.62
C PHE A 226 -10.57 1.74 6.83
N GLY A 227 -9.89 1.24 5.78
CA GLY A 227 -9.10 0.01 5.87
C GLY A 227 -9.93 -1.28 5.73
N GLY A 228 -11.15 -1.19 5.18
CA GLY A 228 -12.02 -2.33 4.91
C GLY A 228 -13.09 -2.51 5.98
N VAL A 229 -12.93 -3.50 6.86
CA VAL A 229 -13.93 -3.76 7.92
C VAL A 229 -13.90 -2.60 8.91
N ALA A 230 -15.00 -1.86 9.02
CA ALA A 230 -15.16 -0.73 9.93
C ALA A 230 -16.29 -1.00 10.94
N PRO A 231 -16.06 -1.80 12.00
CA PRO A 231 -17.09 -2.15 12.97
C PRO A 231 -17.67 -0.90 13.63
N GLY A 232 -19.00 -0.83 13.73
CA GLY A 232 -19.69 0.32 14.33
C GLY A 232 -19.79 1.57 13.46
N MET A 233 -19.26 1.54 12.23
CA MET A 233 -19.30 2.66 11.28
C MET A 233 -20.38 2.51 10.20
N GLU A 234 -21.23 1.48 10.26
CA GLU A 234 -22.20 1.18 9.20
C GLU A 234 -23.14 2.36 8.90
N HIS A 235 -23.58 3.08 9.93
CA HIS A 235 -24.39 4.29 9.74
C HIS A 235 -23.64 5.38 8.94
N ILE A 236 -22.33 5.53 9.15
CA ILE A 236 -21.49 6.49 8.41
C ILE A 236 -21.27 6.00 6.98
N ILE A 237 -21.06 4.70 6.79
CA ILE A 237 -20.96 4.07 5.47
C ILE A 237 -22.24 4.28 4.67
N ASP A 238 -23.40 3.95 5.25
CA ASP A 238 -24.71 4.08 4.62
C ASP A 238 -25.02 5.53 4.24
N SER A 239 -24.84 6.46 5.16
CA SER A 239 -25.12 7.88 4.91
C SER A 239 -24.14 8.48 3.89
N THR A 240 -22.88 8.06 3.88
CA THR A 240 -21.90 8.52 2.89
C THR A 240 -22.20 7.94 1.52
N ALA A 241 -22.49 6.64 1.41
CA ALA A 241 -22.85 6.00 0.16
C ALA A 241 -24.15 6.57 -0.43
N ALA A 242 -25.15 6.87 0.41
CA ALA A 242 -26.38 7.55 -0.02
C ALA A 242 -26.09 8.94 -0.62
N ARG A 243 -25.16 9.70 -0.03
CA ARG A 243 -24.71 10.97 -0.60
C ARG A 243 -23.95 10.77 -1.92
N LEU A 244 -23.12 9.73 -2.03
CA LEU A 244 -22.44 9.40 -3.28
C LEU A 244 -23.42 8.99 -4.40
N MET A 245 -24.57 8.39 -4.05
CA MET A 245 -25.64 8.10 -5.01
C MET A 245 -26.30 9.36 -5.59
N GLU A 246 -26.11 10.53 -4.98
CA GLU A 246 -26.58 11.81 -5.54
C GLU A 246 -25.58 12.42 -6.55
N ASP A 247 -24.35 11.89 -6.63
CA ASP A 247 -23.32 12.28 -7.58
C ASP A 247 -23.37 11.37 -8.82
N GLU A 248 -23.85 11.89 -9.94
CA GLU A 248 -24.01 11.15 -11.19
C GLU A 248 -22.70 10.49 -11.65
N LYS A 249 -21.54 11.14 -11.45
CA LYS A 249 -20.25 10.58 -11.85
C LYS A 249 -19.87 9.39 -10.98
N GLN A 250 -20.13 9.47 -9.66
CA GLN A 250 -19.87 8.35 -8.76
C GLN A 250 -20.78 7.16 -9.05
N VAL A 251 -22.06 7.43 -9.34
CA VAL A 251 -23.04 6.40 -9.74
C VAL A 251 -22.63 5.74 -11.05
N GLU A 252 -22.26 6.52 -12.07
CA GLU A 252 -21.82 5.99 -13.37
C GLU A 252 -20.58 5.10 -13.23
N GLN A 253 -19.58 5.54 -12.45
CA GLN A 253 -18.38 4.75 -12.19
C GLN A 253 -18.69 3.42 -11.49
N ALA A 254 -19.54 3.45 -10.44
CA ALA A 254 -19.92 2.24 -9.71
C ALA A 254 -20.81 1.32 -10.57
N TYR A 255 -21.67 1.89 -11.41
CA TYR A 255 -22.46 1.13 -12.39
C TYR A 255 -21.53 0.42 -13.40
N ASP A 256 -20.54 1.13 -13.94
CA ASP A 256 -19.60 0.57 -14.90
C ASP A 256 -18.73 -0.55 -14.31
N GLU A 257 -18.34 -0.43 -13.04
CA GLU A 257 -17.66 -1.46 -12.27
C GLU A 257 -18.52 -2.74 -12.21
N VAL A 258 -19.76 -2.64 -11.70
CA VAL A 258 -20.69 -3.77 -11.59
C VAL A 258 -21.01 -4.39 -12.95
N LEU A 259 -21.22 -3.56 -13.98
CA LEU A 259 -21.49 -4.01 -15.34
C LEU A 259 -20.30 -4.81 -15.91
N SER A 260 -19.08 -4.36 -15.63
CA SER A 260 -17.85 -5.02 -16.10
C SER A 260 -17.64 -6.37 -15.42
N ASP A 261 -17.87 -6.44 -14.11
CA ASP A 261 -17.78 -7.68 -13.34
C ASP A 261 -18.79 -8.72 -13.84
N ARG A 262 -20.07 -8.34 -13.99
CA ARG A 262 -21.11 -9.24 -14.53
C ARG A 262 -20.80 -9.68 -15.96
N LEU A 263 -20.27 -8.78 -16.77
CA LEU A 263 -19.87 -9.12 -18.13
C LEU A 263 -18.72 -10.12 -18.15
N TYR A 264 -17.72 -9.92 -17.29
CA TYR A 264 -16.62 -10.87 -17.16
C TYR A 264 -17.13 -12.25 -16.74
N GLU A 265 -17.96 -12.34 -15.70
CA GLU A 265 -18.56 -13.60 -15.25
C GLU A 265 -19.33 -14.30 -16.38
N ALA A 266 -20.17 -13.56 -17.11
CA ALA A 266 -20.95 -14.10 -18.23
C ALA A 266 -20.04 -14.60 -19.37
N MET A 267 -18.98 -13.87 -19.71
CA MET A 267 -18.04 -14.31 -20.74
C MET A 267 -17.19 -15.50 -20.27
N ALA A 268 -16.75 -15.51 -19.01
CA ALA A 268 -15.94 -16.58 -18.43
C ALA A 268 -16.71 -17.92 -18.46
N ALA A 269 -18.03 -17.88 -18.30
CA ALA A 269 -18.90 -19.06 -18.39
C ALA A 269 -18.99 -19.65 -19.82
N GLU A 270 -18.71 -18.86 -20.86
CA GLU A 270 -18.79 -19.27 -22.27
C GLU A 270 -17.45 -19.78 -22.83
N VAL A 271 -16.35 -19.67 -22.06
CA VAL A 271 -15.02 -20.04 -22.51
C VAL A 271 -14.42 -21.18 -21.69
N THR A 272 -13.56 -21.98 -22.34
CA THR A 272 -12.79 -23.02 -21.64
C THR A 272 -11.51 -22.41 -21.08
N VAL A 273 -11.47 -22.21 -19.77
CA VAL A 273 -10.27 -21.74 -19.06
C VAL A 273 -9.33 -22.92 -18.80
N THR A 274 -8.07 -22.81 -19.23
CA THR A 274 -7.03 -23.82 -18.97
C THR A 274 -6.04 -23.30 -17.93
N ALA A 275 -5.94 -23.99 -16.80
CA ALA A 275 -5.01 -23.62 -15.74
C ALA A 275 -3.55 -23.79 -16.21
N LYS A 276 -2.76 -22.73 -16.09
CA LYS A 276 -1.31 -22.73 -16.36
C LYS A 276 -0.57 -22.61 -15.03
N LYS A 277 0.29 -23.58 -14.74
CA LYS A 277 1.19 -23.49 -13.57
C LYS A 277 2.32 -22.51 -13.88
N VAL A 278 2.50 -21.52 -13.00
CA VAL A 278 3.56 -20.51 -13.07
C VAL A 278 4.22 -20.36 -11.70
N SER A 279 5.44 -19.83 -11.68
CA SER A 279 6.07 -19.36 -10.45
C SER A 279 5.49 -18.02 -9.99
N LEU A 280 5.74 -17.65 -8.73
CA LEU A 280 5.32 -16.35 -8.20
C LEU A 280 5.96 -15.19 -8.97
N GLU A 281 7.26 -15.28 -9.24
CA GLU A 281 8.01 -14.25 -9.98
C GLU A 281 7.45 -14.04 -11.39
N GLU A 282 7.14 -15.12 -12.11
CA GLU A 282 6.51 -15.03 -13.43
C GLU A 282 5.11 -14.40 -13.36
N PHE A 283 4.33 -14.74 -12.33
CA PHE A 283 3.00 -14.18 -12.15
C PHE A 283 3.05 -12.68 -11.85
N GLU A 284 3.93 -12.26 -10.93
CA GLU A 284 4.15 -10.86 -10.58
C GLU A 284 4.62 -10.04 -11.79
N ALA A 285 5.50 -10.60 -12.63
CA ALA A 285 5.93 -9.96 -13.87
C ALA A 285 4.79 -9.76 -14.87
N GLU A 286 3.89 -10.73 -15.03
CA GLU A 286 2.73 -10.59 -15.90
C GLU A 286 1.70 -9.57 -15.36
N VAL A 287 1.46 -9.57 -14.05
CA VAL A 287 0.62 -8.54 -13.40
C VAL A 287 1.24 -7.15 -13.57
N ALA A 288 2.56 -7.00 -13.40
CA ALA A 288 3.25 -5.72 -13.57
C ALA A 288 3.09 -5.18 -15.00
N LYS A 289 3.32 -6.00 -16.02
CA LYS A 289 3.09 -5.62 -17.43
C LYS A 289 1.64 -5.17 -17.67
N ALA A 290 0.67 -5.89 -17.10
CA ALA A 290 -0.75 -5.52 -17.23
C ALA A 290 -1.04 -4.16 -16.61
N ARG A 291 -0.48 -3.87 -15.43
CA ARG A 291 -0.64 -2.58 -14.75
C ARG A 291 0.00 -1.44 -15.52
N GLU A 292 1.19 -1.64 -16.07
CA GLU A 292 1.87 -0.62 -16.89
C GLU A 292 1.05 -0.28 -18.15
N ALA A 293 0.48 -1.28 -18.82
CA ALA A 293 -0.39 -1.07 -19.96
C ALA A 293 -1.66 -0.28 -19.60
N SER A 294 -2.29 -0.58 -18.46
CA SER A 294 -3.47 0.15 -17.97
C SER A 294 -3.15 1.55 -17.46
N ALA A 295 -2.03 1.75 -16.76
CA ALA A 295 -1.59 3.06 -16.27
C ALA A 295 -1.22 3.99 -17.41
N ALA A 296 -0.55 3.47 -18.45
CA ALA A 296 -0.33 4.19 -19.70
C ALA A 296 -1.64 4.47 -20.45
N ALA A 297 -2.76 3.82 -20.12
CA ALA A 297 -4.08 4.17 -20.62
C ALA A 297 -4.82 5.19 -19.73
N GLN A 298 -4.47 5.36 -18.45
CA GLN A 298 -5.16 6.31 -17.54
C GLN A 298 -4.43 7.65 -17.41
N SER A 299 -3.09 7.69 -17.45
CA SER A 299 -2.31 8.93 -17.28
C SER A 299 -2.56 10.00 -18.33
N TYR A 300 -3.14 9.63 -19.48
CA TYR A 300 -3.48 10.58 -20.54
C TYR A 300 -4.92 11.10 -20.45
N GLU A 301 -5.78 10.53 -19.59
CA GLU A 301 -7.12 11.07 -19.29
C GLU A 301 -7.08 12.17 -18.21
N GLU A 302 -6.05 12.19 -17.35
CA GLU A 302 -5.89 13.21 -16.30
C GLU A 302 -5.06 14.44 -16.73
N GLU A 303 -4.43 14.40 -17.92
CA GLU A 303 -3.75 15.57 -18.51
C GLU A 303 -4.70 16.45 -19.37
N GLU A 304 -5.99 16.10 -19.50
CA GLU A 304 -7.06 16.93 -20.11
C GLU A 304 -7.81 17.83 -19.09
#